data_AF-A0A150TBJ3-F1
#
_entry.id   AF-A0A150TBJ3-F1
#
_cell.length_a   1.000
_cell.length_b   1.000
_cell.length_c   1.000
_cell.angle_alpha   90.00
_cell.angle_beta   90.00
_cell.angle_gamma   90.00
#
_symmetry.space_group_name_H-M   'P 1'
#
loop_
_entity.id
_entity.type
_entity.pdbx_description
1 polymer ?
#
loop_
_entity_poly.entity_id
_entity_poly.type
_entity_poly.pdbx_seq_one_letter_code
_entity_poly.pdbx_strand_id
1 'polypeptide(L)'
;MPFDSRDFLAHLAAASAVVASAGSNLLAECVLAGKPVLALHEARDHEQALNASLAAAAGVAVASSFASLSSRCVARFFERVRAGDFARVDLAGSLPDAPSAVLAMLDEARRMA
;
A
#
# COMPACT_ATOMS: atom_id res chain seq x y z
N MET A 1 -11.14 19.12 -12.53
CA MET A 1 -10.13 18.57 -13.45
C MET A 1 -10.40 17.07 -13.57
N PRO A 2 -10.29 16.47 -14.77
CA PRO A 2 -10.24 15.01 -14.89
C PRO A 2 -8.97 14.47 -14.22
N PHE A 3 -8.98 13.19 -13.85
CA PHE A 3 -7.81 12.50 -13.33
C PHE A 3 -6.74 12.33 -14.43
N ASP A 4 -5.48 12.68 -14.14
CA ASP A 4 -4.31 12.36 -14.98
C ASP A 4 -3.35 11.48 -14.16
N SER A 5 -3.09 10.28 -14.65
CA SER A 5 -2.23 9.30 -13.99
C SER A 5 -0.77 9.75 -13.92
N ARG A 6 -0.29 10.56 -14.87
CA ARG A 6 1.09 11.05 -14.88
C ARG A 6 1.32 12.06 -13.77
N ASP A 7 0.37 12.98 -13.57
CA ASP A 7 0.42 13.96 -12.49
C ASP A 7 0.34 13.26 -11.13
N PHE A 8 -0.51 12.24 -10.99
CA PHE A 8 -0.57 11.42 -9.78
C PHE A 8 0.79 10.76 -9.48
N LEU A 9 1.40 10.10 -10.47
CA LEU A 9 2.70 9.45 -10.29
C LEU A 9 3.82 10.46 -9.98
N ALA A 10 3.79 11.63 -10.60
CA ALA A 10 4.75 12.70 -10.31
C ALA A 10 4.64 13.18 -8.85
N HIS A 11 3.42 13.39 -8.36
CA HIS A 11 3.19 13.74 -6.95
C HIS A 11 3.64 12.63 -6.00
N LEU A 12 3.31 11.36 -6.32
CA LEU A 12 3.70 10.21 -5.50
C LEU A 12 5.23 10.06 -5.44
N ALA A 13 5.92 10.23 -6.56
CA ALA A 13 7.38 10.17 -6.64
C ALA A 13 8.05 11.26 -5.79
N ALA A 14 7.52 12.50 -5.84
CA ALA A 14 8.05 13.66 -5.12
C ALA A 14 7.73 13.65 -3.62
N ALA A 15 6.64 13.00 -3.20
CA ALA A 15 6.24 12.95 -1.79
C ALA A 15 7.23 12.13 -0.94
N SER A 16 7.42 12.51 0.33
CA SER A 16 8.19 11.70 1.30
C SER A 16 7.34 10.63 1.98
N ALA A 17 6.03 10.82 2.02
CA ALA A 17 5.03 9.92 2.60
C ALA A 17 3.63 10.28 2.09
N VAL A 18 2.65 9.39 2.27
CA VAL A 18 1.26 9.57 1.83
C VAL A 18 0.30 9.52 3.02
N VAL A 19 -0.73 10.37 3.01
CA VAL A 19 -1.86 10.30 3.95
C VAL A 19 -3.12 10.11 3.10
N ALA A 20 -3.80 8.98 3.25
CA ALA A 20 -4.92 8.62 2.39
C ALA A 20 -5.80 7.55 3.03
N SER A 21 -6.94 7.24 2.40
CA SER A 21 -7.71 6.06 2.75
C SER A 21 -6.93 4.78 2.42
N ALA A 22 -7.20 3.68 3.12
CA ALA A 22 -6.47 2.42 3.05
C ALA A 22 -6.92 1.52 1.87
N GLY A 23 -7.06 2.12 0.69
CA GLY A 23 -7.35 1.38 -0.54
C GLY A 23 -6.16 0.52 -0.97
N SER A 24 -6.44 -0.72 -1.35
CA SER A 24 -5.43 -1.73 -1.69
C SER A 24 -4.47 -1.31 -2.82
N ASN A 25 -4.98 -0.74 -3.91
CA ASN A 25 -4.14 -0.27 -5.02
C ASN A 25 -3.15 0.82 -4.58
N LEU A 26 -3.64 1.85 -3.89
CA LEU A 26 -2.78 2.94 -3.42
C LEU A 26 -1.73 2.45 -2.43
N LEU A 27 -2.09 1.53 -1.52
CA LEU A 27 -1.13 0.93 -0.60
C LEU A 27 -0.06 0.14 -1.37
N ALA A 28 -0.43 -0.67 -2.35
CA ALA A 28 0.52 -1.41 -3.17
C ALA A 28 1.48 -0.47 -3.93
N GLU A 29 0.96 0.60 -4.53
CA GLU A 29 1.76 1.64 -5.19
C GLU A 29 2.74 2.32 -4.23
N CYS A 30 2.29 2.66 -3.02
CA CYS A 30 3.15 3.26 -1.99
C CYS A 30 4.24 2.29 -1.52
N VAL A 31 3.91 1.01 -1.32
CA VAL A 31 4.89 -0.03 -0.93
C VAL A 31 5.95 -0.19 -2.02
N LEU A 32 5.54 -0.30 -3.29
CA LEU A 32 6.46 -0.37 -4.43
C LEU A 32 7.36 0.86 -4.54
N ALA A 33 6.81 2.05 -4.29
CA ALA A 33 7.55 3.31 -4.31
C ALA A 33 8.37 3.57 -3.01
N GLY A 34 8.29 2.67 -2.02
CA GLY A 34 8.94 2.82 -0.72
C GLY A 34 8.46 4.03 0.09
N LYS A 35 7.19 4.41 -0.07
CA LYS A 35 6.55 5.56 0.58
C LYS A 35 5.75 5.10 1.80
N PRO A 36 6.08 5.55 3.02
CA PRO A 36 5.26 5.29 4.20
C PRO A 36 3.86 5.87 4.07
N VAL A 37 2.86 5.20 4.63
CA VAL A 37 1.45 5.63 4.54
C VAL A 37 0.84 5.82 5.92
N LEU A 38 0.14 6.93 6.13
CA LEU A 38 -0.89 7.03 7.18
C LEU A 38 -2.21 6.56 6.55
N ALA A 39 -2.54 5.30 6.79
CA ALA A 39 -3.64 4.58 6.17
C ALA A 39 -4.92 4.77 7.01
N LEU A 40 -5.84 5.58 6.46
CA LEU A 40 -7.10 5.93 7.10
C LEU A 40 -8.22 4.99 6.66
N HIS A 41 -9.13 4.65 7.57
CA HIS A 41 -10.29 3.86 7.21
C HIS A 41 -11.53 4.28 7.99
N GLU A 42 -12.69 4.04 7.40
CA GLU A 42 -13.95 4.14 8.13
C GLU A 42 -14.15 2.91 9.03
N ALA A 43 -14.85 3.07 10.16
CA ALA A 43 -15.06 1.96 11.10
C ALA A 43 -15.89 0.81 10.50
N ARG A 44 -16.76 1.14 9.53
CA ARG A 44 -17.64 0.18 8.85
C ARG A 44 -17.05 -0.40 7.56
N ASP A 45 -15.90 0.11 7.13
CA ASP A 45 -15.21 -0.40 5.94
C ASP A 45 -14.19 -1.46 6.35
N HIS A 46 -14.63 -2.72 6.37
CA HIS A 46 -13.81 -3.84 6.86
C HIS A 46 -12.64 -4.17 5.94
N GLU A 47 -12.76 -3.92 4.62
CA GLU A 47 -11.69 -4.16 3.66
C GLU A 47 -10.55 -3.17 3.89
N GLN A 48 -10.87 -1.89 4.00
CA GLN A 48 -9.86 -0.87 4.27
C GLN A 48 -9.28 -0.97 5.69
N ALA A 49 -10.07 -1.37 6.68
CA ALA A 49 -9.58 -1.64 8.02
C ALA A 49 -8.58 -2.81 8.04
N LEU A 50 -8.86 -3.88 7.28
CA LEU A 50 -7.96 -5.01 7.12
C LEU A 50 -6.67 -4.59 6.41
N ASN A 51 -6.77 -3.87 5.29
CA ASN A 51 -5.63 -3.36 4.54
C ASN A 51 -4.72 -2.48 5.42
N ALA A 52 -5.29 -1.53 6.16
CA ALA A 52 -4.54 -0.66 7.07
C ALA A 52 -3.80 -1.49 8.14
N SER A 53 -4.49 -2.47 8.72
CA SER A 53 -3.92 -3.33 9.76
C SER A 53 -2.77 -4.21 9.23
N LEU A 54 -2.93 -4.79 8.03
CA LEU A 54 -1.89 -5.59 7.39
C LEU A 54 -0.68 -4.73 7.01
N ALA A 55 -0.90 -3.53 6.46
CA ALA A 55 0.17 -2.60 6.11
C ALA A 55 0.92 -2.12 7.37
N ALA A 56 0.21 -1.86 8.47
CA ALA A 56 0.83 -1.52 9.75
C ALA A 56 1.64 -2.69 10.32
N ALA A 57 1.11 -3.91 10.27
CA ALA A 57 1.81 -5.12 10.71
C ALA A 57 3.06 -5.41 9.87
N ALA A 58 3.03 -5.12 8.57
CA ALA A 58 4.19 -5.19 7.68
C ALA A 58 5.21 -4.05 7.91
N GLY A 59 4.92 -3.10 8.79
CA GLY A 59 5.81 -1.99 9.13
C GLY A 59 5.91 -0.90 8.06
N VAL A 60 5.02 -0.91 7.05
CA VAL A 60 5.03 0.06 5.93
C VAL A 60 4.02 1.21 6.14
N ALA A 61 3.14 1.11 7.14
CA ALA A 61 2.12 2.11 7.40
C ALA A 61 1.88 2.37 8.91
N VAL A 62 1.17 3.46 9.18
CA VAL A 62 0.43 3.69 10.43
C VAL A 62 -1.06 3.57 10.10
N ALA A 63 -1.79 2.72 10.81
CA ALA A 63 -3.24 2.59 10.66
C ALA A 63 -3.96 3.55 11.62
N SER A 64 -5.03 4.20 11.13
CA SER A 64 -5.95 4.96 11.99
C SER A 64 -7.36 4.91 11.40
N SER A 65 -8.38 4.78 12.24
CA SER A 65 -9.73 5.13 11.78
C SER A 65 -9.83 6.66 11.61
N PHE A 66 -10.76 7.14 10.78
CA PHE A 66 -11.07 8.57 10.71
C PHE A 66 -11.53 9.13 12.07
N ALA A 67 -12.33 8.36 12.82
CA ALA A 67 -12.83 8.75 14.14
C ALA A 67 -11.72 8.85 15.21
N SER A 68 -10.62 8.12 15.04
CA SER A 68 -9.47 8.12 15.96
C SER A 68 -8.32 9.02 15.50
N LEU A 69 -8.45 9.65 14.32
CA LEU A 69 -7.42 10.52 13.77
C LEU A 69 -7.24 11.74 14.68
N SER A 70 -5.99 12.06 14.99
CA SER A 70 -5.65 13.18 15.85
C SER A 70 -4.34 13.83 15.41
N SER A 71 -4.14 15.08 15.80
CA SER A 71 -2.88 15.81 15.52
C SER A 71 -1.66 15.08 16.08
N ARG A 72 -1.81 14.37 17.21
CA ARG A 72 -0.75 13.54 17.80
C ARG A 72 -0.40 12.34 16.91
N CYS A 73 -1.41 11.69 16.33
CA CYS A 73 -1.20 10.59 15.38
C CYS A 73 -0.41 11.08 14.15
N VAL A 74 -0.85 12.20 13.56
CA VAL A 74 -0.19 12.80 12.39
C VAL A 74 1.24 13.25 12.71
N ALA A 75 1.47 13.88 13.86
CA ALA A 75 2.80 14.30 14.29
C ALA A 75 3.75 13.10 14.42
N ARG A 76 3.32 12.04 15.13
CA ARG A 76 4.09 10.80 15.29
C ARG A 76 4.39 10.11 13.97
N PHE A 77 3.43 10.11 13.03
CA PHE A 77 3.67 9.59 11.69
C PHE A 77 4.83 10.31 11.00
N PHE A 78 4.79 11.66 10.97
CA PHE A 78 5.87 12.42 10.34
C PHE A 78 7.21 12.35 11.09
N GLU A 79 7.20 12.18 12.41
CA GLU A 79 8.43 11.88 13.19
C GLU A 79 9.07 10.58 12.70
N ARG A 80 8.29 9.50 12.57
CA ARG A 80 8.79 8.22 12.05
C ARG A 80 9.26 8.31 10.60
N VAL A 81 8.56 9.07 9.75
CA VAL A 81 8.97 9.31 8.36
C VAL A 81 10.35 9.97 8.32
N ARG A 82 10.57 11.03 9.11
CA ARG A 82 11.88 11.71 9.19
C ARG A 82 12.97 10.82 9.75
N ALA A 83 12.63 9.91 10.66
CA ALA A 83 13.56 8.93 11.23
C ALA A 83 13.88 7.76 10.29
N GLY A 84 13.13 7.59 9.18
CA GLY A 84 13.26 6.42 8.31
C GLY A 84 12.78 5.12 8.97
N ASP A 85 11.88 5.22 9.95
CA ASP A 85 11.40 4.10 10.78
C ASP A 85 10.21 3.36 10.13
N PHE A 86 10.39 2.94 8.88
CA PHE A 86 9.43 2.13 8.14
C PHE A 86 10.15 1.03 7.36
N ALA A 87 9.52 -0.14 7.29
CA ALA A 87 10.05 -1.26 6.53
C ALA A 87 10.04 -0.94 5.02
N ARG A 88 10.97 -1.56 4.30
CA ARG A 88 10.91 -1.67 2.84
C ARG A 88 10.67 -3.13 2.49
N VAL A 89 9.56 -3.38 1.81
CA VAL A 89 9.19 -4.72 1.35
C VAL A 89 9.53 -4.80 -0.14
N ASP A 90 10.34 -5.78 -0.51
CA ASP A 90 10.53 -6.13 -1.92
C ASP A 90 9.30 -6.89 -2.41
N LEU A 91 8.25 -6.14 -2.76
CA LEU A 91 6.99 -6.72 -3.18
C LEU A 91 7.15 -7.53 -4.48
N ALA A 92 7.98 -7.06 -5.41
CA ALA A 92 8.23 -7.74 -6.68
C ALA A 92 8.96 -9.08 -6.47
N GLY A 93 9.95 -9.13 -5.59
CA GLY A 93 10.66 -10.37 -5.24
C GLY A 93 9.89 -11.30 -4.31
N SER A 94 8.90 -10.79 -3.56
CA SER A 94 8.14 -11.59 -2.57
C SER A 94 6.88 -12.23 -3.15
N LEU A 95 6.38 -11.76 -4.28
CA LEU A 95 5.17 -12.28 -4.89
C LEU A 95 5.48 -13.48 -5.80
N PRO A 96 4.70 -14.57 -5.72
CA PRO A 96 4.78 -15.66 -6.69
C PRO A 96 4.51 -15.14 -8.10
N ASP A 97 5.24 -15.67 -9.08
CA ASP A 97 5.00 -15.39 -10.50
C ASP A 97 3.73 -16.10 -10.97
N ALA A 98 2.58 -15.49 -10.67
CA ALA A 98 1.27 -15.98 -11.06
C ALA A 98 1.15 -16.16 -12.58
N PRO A 99 1.63 -15.24 -13.45
CA PRO A 99 1.67 -15.47 -14.89
C PRO A 99 2.38 -16.77 -15.27
N SER A 100 3.59 -17.02 -14.78
CA SER A 100 4.31 -18.25 -15.09
C SER A 100 3.59 -19.50 -14.58
N ALA A 101 3.02 -19.45 -13.38
CA ALA A 101 2.24 -20.56 -12.83
C ALA A 101 1.02 -20.90 -13.70
N VAL A 102 0.29 -19.88 -14.16
CA VAL A 102 -0.87 -20.05 -15.04
C VAL A 102 -0.46 -20.59 -16.41
N LEU A 103 0.61 -20.05 -17.00
CA LEU A 103 1.13 -20.51 -18.28
C LEU A 103 1.51 -22.00 -18.24
N ALA A 104 2.20 -22.44 -17.18
CA ALA A 104 2.56 -23.85 -17.01
C ALA A 104 1.33 -24.78 -16.99
N MET A 105 0.27 -24.38 -16.30
CA MET A 105 -0.98 -25.15 -16.23
C MET A 105 -1.74 -25.17 -17.56
N LEU A 106 -1.74 -24.05 -18.30
CA LEU A 106 -2.36 -24.00 -19.62
C LEU A 106 -1.67 -24.93 -20.62
N ASP A 107 -0.34 -25.02 -20.57
CA ASP A 107 0.42 -25.92 -21.44
C ASP A 107 0.23 -27.40 -21.08
N GLU A 108 0.05 -27.72 -19.79
CA GLU A 108 -0.35 -29.06 -19.36
C GLU A 108 -1.74 -29.42 -19.89
N ALA A 109 -2.74 -28.55 -19.69
CA ALA A 109 -4.09 -28.78 -20.16
C ALA A 109 -4.17 -28.99 -21.68
N ARG A 110 -3.37 -28.24 -22.47
CA ARG A 110 -3.27 -28.41 -23.92
C ARG A 110 -2.70 -29.75 -24.36
N ARG A 111 -1.85 -30.39 -23.56
CA ARG A 111 -1.28 -31.71 -23.87
C ARG A 111 -2.24 -32.86 -23.54
N MET A 112 -3.25 -32.58 -22.72
CA MET A 112 -4.27 -33.55 -22.31
C MET A 112 -5.51 -33.56 -23.21
N ALA A 113 -5.68 -32.53 -24.05
CA ALA A 113 -6.75 -32.39 -25.04
C ALA A 113 -6.34 -32.96 -26.40
#